data_AF-A0A3C1VT95-F1
#
_entry.id   AF-A0A3C1VT95-F1
#
_cell.length_a   1.000
_cell.length_b   1.000
_cell.length_c   1.000
_cell.angle_alpha   90.00
_cell.angle_beta   90.00
_cell.angle_gamma   90.00
#
_symmetry.space_group_name_H-M   'P 1'
#
loop_
_entity.id
_entity.type
_entity.pdbx_description
1 polymer ?
#
loop_
_entity_poly.entity_id
_entity_poly.type
_entity_poly.pdbx_seq_one_letter_code
_entity_poly.pdbx_strand_id
1 'polypeptide(L)'
;MNFIGTEDYVATDELQMAVNAAIQLQKPLLIKGEPGTGKTMLAEEIAKALDLPLIQWHIKSTTKAQQGLYEYDAVSRLRDSQLGDEKVHDISNYIIKGKIWQAFQSEKQS
;
A
#
# COMPACT_ATOMS: atom_id res chain seq x y z
N MET A 1 -2.21 19.35 -2.36
CA MET A 1 -2.39 18.76 -1.02
C MET A 1 -1.16 19.09 -0.21
N ASN A 2 -1.28 19.76 0.93
CA ASN A 2 -0.14 20.16 1.75
C ASN A 2 -0.27 19.56 3.15
N PHE A 3 0.72 18.78 3.55
CA PHE A 3 0.93 18.26 4.90
C PHE A 3 1.72 19.28 5.72
N ILE A 4 1.20 19.64 6.90
CA ILE A 4 1.80 20.59 7.85
C ILE A 4 2.06 19.95 9.23
N GLY A 5 1.84 18.63 9.37
CA GLY A 5 1.73 17.95 10.66
C GLY A 5 0.27 17.74 11.08
N THR A 6 0.09 17.18 12.28
CA THR A 6 -1.21 16.92 12.91
C THR A 6 -1.14 17.24 14.41
N GLU A 7 -2.26 17.17 15.13
CA GLU A 7 -2.28 17.34 16.60
C GLU A 7 -1.34 16.35 17.31
N ASP A 8 -1.22 15.14 16.77
CA ASP A 8 -0.43 14.06 17.34
C ASP A 8 0.99 13.97 16.76
N TYR A 9 1.33 14.76 15.72
CA TYR A 9 2.62 14.68 15.04
C TYR A 9 3.14 16.04 14.57
N VAL A 10 4.20 16.48 15.24
CA VAL A 10 4.94 17.70 14.89
C VAL A 10 6.01 17.37 13.86
N ALA A 11 5.84 17.84 12.63
CA ALA A 11 6.81 17.69 11.56
C ALA A 11 7.69 18.94 11.44
N THR A 12 9.00 18.76 11.25
CA THR A 12 9.93 19.87 10.94
C THR A 12 9.64 20.42 9.54
N ASP A 13 10.01 21.68 9.29
CA ASP A 13 9.81 22.32 7.97
C ASP A 13 10.48 21.51 6.84
N GLU A 14 11.67 20.96 7.09
CA GLU A 14 12.37 20.10 6.13
C GLU A 14 11.58 18.83 5.79
N LEU A 15 10.98 18.19 6.81
CA LEU A 15 10.17 16.98 6.62
C LEU A 15 8.88 17.30 5.88
N GLN A 16 8.21 18.39 6.25
CA GLN A 16 7.02 18.87 5.55
C GLN A 16 7.33 19.15 4.07
N MET A 17 8.44 19.84 3.78
CA MET A 17 8.88 20.11 2.42
C MET A 17 9.11 18.82 1.63
N ALA A 18 9.80 17.83 2.21
CA ALA A 18 10.06 16.56 1.55
C ALA A 18 8.77 15.78 1.24
N VAL A 19 7.83 15.73 2.18
CA VAL A 19 6.52 15.09 2.01
C VAL A 19 5.72 15.78 0.91
N ASN A 20 5.60 17.11 0.98
CA ASN A 20 4.83 17.88 0.02
C ASN A 20 5.43 17.83 -1.40
N ALA A 21 6.76 17.83 -1.51
CA ALA A 21 7.44 17.64 -2.79
C ALA A 21 7.16 16.24 -3.37
N ALA A 22 7.20 15.19 -2.55
CA ALA A 22 6.91 13.83 -3.00
C ALA A 22 5.47 13.67 -3.52
N ILE A 23 4.50 14.26 -2.81
CA ILE A 23 3.09 14.31 -3.23
C ILE A 23 2.96 15.05 -4.56
N GLN A 24 3.51 16.27 -4.65
CA GLN A 24 3.35 17.11 -5.83
C GLN A 24 4.05 16.56 -7.08
N LEU A 25 5.16 15.85 -6.91
CA LEU A 25 5.90 15.21 -8.00
C LEU A 25 5.39 13.79 -8.32
N GLN A 26 4.45 13.27 -7.51
CA GLN A 26 4.02 11.86 -7.52
C GLN A 26 5.21 10.89 -7.55
N LYS A 27 6.18 11.14 -6.66
CA LYS A 27 7.38 10.31 -6.51
C LYS A 27 7.37 9.59 -5.16
N PRO A 28 7.90 8.36 -5.10
CA PRO A 28 8.02 7.64 -3.84
C PRO A 28 8.98 8.38 -2.88
N LEU A 29 8.62 8.41 -1.61
CA LEU A 29 9.43 8.98 -0.54
C LEU A 29 9.98 7.87 0.36
N LEU A 30 11.30 7.82 0.51
CA LEU A 30 11.98 6.89 1.42
C LEU A 30 12.43 7.63 2.68
N ILE A 31 11.92 7.23 3.84
CA ILE A 31 12.26 7.82 5.14
C ILE A 31 13.28 6.95 5.86
N LYS A 32 14.40 7.54 6.30
CA LYS A 32 15.47 6.89 7.06
C LYS A 32 15.65 7.52 8.45
N GLY A 33 16.30 6.82 9.36
CA GLY A 33 16.80 7.36 10.65
C GLY A 33 16.72 6.33 11.77
N GLU A 34 16.99 6.78 13.00
CA GLU A 34 17.04 5.91 14.18
C GLU A 34 15.68 5.24 14.50
N PRO A 35 15.68 4.03 15.09
CA PRO A 35 14.47 3.40 15.63
C PRO A 35 13.74 4.32 16.60
N GLY A 36 12.40 4.27 16.62
CA GLY A 36 11.58 5.04 17.57
C GLY A 36 11.35 6.51 17.22
N THR A 37 11.84 7.01 16.08
CA THR A 37 11.66 8.42 15.65
C THR A 37 10.37 8.69 14.88
N GLY A 38 9.34 7.86 15.05
CA GLY A 38 8.00 8.14 14.50
C GLY A 38 7.82 7.94 12.99
N LYS A 39 8.67 7.16 12.30
CA LYS A 39 8.56 6.94 10.83
C LYS A 39 7.26 6.27 10.42
N THR A 40 6.82 5.26 11.18
CA THR A 40 5.55 4.57 10.92
C THR A 40 4.37 5.52 11.17
N MET A 41 4.44 6.27 12.28
CA MET A 41 3.44 7.26 12.64
C MET A 41 3.32 8.35 11.57
N LEU A 42 4.43 8.81 10.97
CA LEU A 42 4.40 9.77 9.87
C LEU A 42 3.48 9.31 8.73
N ALA A 43 3.54 8.04 8.32
CA ALA A 43 2.69 7.53 7.26
C ALA A 43 1.19 7.53 7.64
N GLU A 44 0.89 7.21 8.90
CA GLU A 44 -0.47 7.26 9.46
C GLU A 44 -1.01 8.70 9.49
N GLU A 45 -0.19 9.65 9.95
CA GLU A 45 -0.57 11.05 10.09
C GLU A 45 -0.68 11.77 8.75
N ILE A 46 0.16 11.42 7.76
CA ILE A 46 -0.02 11.89 6.38
C ILE A 46 -1.34 11.38 5.81
N ALA A 47 -1.65 10.09 5.96
CA ALA A 47 -2.88 9.52 5.45
C ALA A 47 -4.12 10.16 6.09
N LYS A 48 -4.10 10.37 7.41
CA LYS A 48 -5.16 11.10 8.14
C LYS A 48 -5.30 12.54 7.66
N ALA A 49 -4.19 13.29 7.59
CA ALA A 49 -4.21 14.71 7.20
C ALA A 49 -4.72 14.93 5.77
N LEU A 50 -4.54 13.94 4.89
CA LEU A 50 -4.99 13.99 3.50
C LEU A 50 -6.34 13.28 3.26
N ASP A 51 -6.97 12.71 4.30
CA ASP A 51 -8.18 11.89 4.20
C ASP A 51 -8.04 10.71 3.20
N LEU A 52 -6.87 10.06 3.21
CA LEU A 52 -6.53 8.94 2.33
C LEU A 52 -6.51 7.61 3.09
N PRO A 53 -6.89 6.48 2.46
CA PRO A 53 -6.72 5.17 3.06
C PRO A 53 -5.23 4.79 3.12
N LEU A 54 -4.76 4.37 4.30
CA LEU A 54 -3.41 3.86 4.46
C LEU A 54 -3.33 2.37 4.09
N ILE A 55 -2.69 2.06 2.98
CA ILE A 55 -2.43 0.67 2.56
C ILE A 55 -1.05 0.25 3.07
N GLN A 56 -1.04 -0.55 4.12
CA GLN A 56 0.19 -1.09 4.69
C GLN A 56 0.61 -2.38 3.98
N TRP A 57 1.88 -2.44 3.55
CA TRP A 57 2.48 -3.64 2.99
C TRP A 57 3.85 -3.91 3.63
N HIS A 58 3.92 -4.99 4.42
CA HIS A 58 5.17 -5.42 5.05
C HIS A 58 6.05 -6.16 4.05
N ILE A 59 7.27 -5.65 3.85
CA ILE A 59 8.26 -6.23 2.93
C ILE A 59 9.24 -7.11 3.72
N LYS A 60 9.49 -8.31 3.21
CA LYS A 60 10.51 -9.26 3.69
C LYS A 60 11.54 -9.51 2.58
N SER A 61 12.67 -10.14 2.91
CA SER A 61 13.69 -10.53 1.93
C SER A 61 13.17 -11.48 0.84
N THR A 62 12.09 -12.20 1.14
CA THR A 62 11.43 -13.14 0.21
C THR A 62 10.29 -12.49 -0.58
N THR A 63 9.95 -11.22 -0.31
CA THR A 63 8.85 -10.53 -0.99
C THR A 63 9.24 -10.17 -2.43
N LYS A 64 8.40 -10.57 -3.39
CA LYS A 64 8.56 -10.26 -4.81
C LYS A 64 7.58 -9.17 -5.25
N ALA A 65 7.98 -8.35 -6.21
CA ALA A 65 7.14 -7.30 -6.78
C ALA A 65 5.79 -7.83 -7.30
N GLN A 66 5.77 -9.04 -7.88
CA GLN A 66 4.56 -9.70 -8.36
C GLN A 66 3.49 -9.83 -7.26
N GLN A 67 3.89 -10.11 -6.01
CA GLN A 67 2.96 -10.24 -4.89
C GLN A 67 2.27 -8.92 -4.52
N GLY A 68 2.88 -7.79 -4.88
CA GLY A 68 2.23 -6.48 -4.78
C GLY A 68 1.12 -6.31 -5.81
N LEU A 69 1.24 -6.93 -6.98
CA LEU A 69 0.26 -6.87 -8.06
C LEU A 69 -0.86 -7.89 -7.79
N TYR A 70 -0.55 -9.18 -7.87
CA TYR A 70 -1.51 -10.25 -7.63
C TYR A 70 -0.81 -11.60 -7.41
N GLU A 71 -1.53 -12.52 -6.77
CA GLU A 71 -1.15 -13.93 -6.68
C GLU A 71 -2.23 -14.79 -7.34
N TYR A 72 -1.80 -15.83 -8.05
CA TYR A 72 -2.71 -16.80 -8.65
C TYR A 72 -2.80 -18.03 -7.76
N ASP A 73 -3.99 -18.29 -7.23
CA ASP A 73 -4.26 -19.42 -6.34
C ASP A 73 -4.52 -20.70 -7.15
N ALA A 74 -3.44 -21.27 -7.66
CA ALA A 74 -3.47 -22.52 -8.40
C ALA A 74 -3.99 -23.70 -7.56
N VAL A 75 -3.80 -23.66 -6.23
CA VAL A 75 -4.16 -24.77 -5.32
C VAL A 75 -5.68 -24.82 -5.15
N SER A 76 -6.32 -23.69 -4.86
CA SER A 76 -7.78 -23.61 -4.79
C SER A 76 -8.42 -23.99 -6.13
N ARG A 77 -7.86 -23.52 -7.25
CA ARG A 77 -8.37 -23.89 -8.58
C ARG A 77 -8.26 -25.39 -8.86
N LEU A 78 -7.15 -26.01 -8.50
CA LEU A 78 -6.96 -27.45 -8.70
C LEU A 78 -7.98 -28.25 -7.88
N ARG A 79 -8.21 -27.88 -6.62
CA ARG A 79 -9.21 -28.49 -5.75
C ARG A 79 -10.62 -28.37 -6.34
N ASP A 80 -11.00 -27.18 -6.76
CA ASP A 80 -12.32 -26.91 -7.32
C ASP A 80 -12.54 -27.67 -8.65
N SER A 81 -11.48 -27.82 -9.45
CA SER A 81 -11.50 -28.60 -10.69
C SER A 81 -11.74 -30.08 -10.46
N GLN A 82 -11.26 -30.63 -9.35
CA GLN A 82 -11.52 -32.03 -8.99
C GLN A 82 -12.95 -32.25 -8.50
N LEU A 83 -13.58 -31.22 -7.94
CA LEU A 83 -14.95 -31.26 -7.42
C LEU A 83 -16.00 -30.91 -8.49
N GLY A 84 -15.58 -30.51 -9.70
CA GLY A 84 -16.48 -30.13 -10.78
C GLY A 84 -17.18 -28.78 -10.56
N ASP A 85 -16.58 -27.86 -9.80
CA ASP A 85 -17.13 -26.52 -9.56
C ASP A 85 -17.02 -25.67 -10.85
N GLU A 86 -18.12 -25.06 -11.29
CA GLU A 86 -18.17 -24.23 -12.50
C GLU A 86 -17.25 -22.99 -12.41
N LYS A 87 -16.88 -22.54 -11.20
CA LYS A 87 -15.97 -21.41 -10.98
C LYS A 87 -14.63 -21.55 -11.69
N VAL A 88 -14.17 -22.77 -11.97
CA VAL A 88 -12.87 -23.06 -12.59
C VAL A 88 -12.73 -22.51 -14.01
N HIS A 89 -13.86 -22.23 -14.67
CA HIS A 89 -13.91 -21.66 -16.01
C HIS A 89 -13.56 -20.18 -16.04
N ASP A 90 -13.70 -19.46 -14.92
CA ASP A 90 -13.28 -18.07 -14.80
C ASP A 90 -12.05 -17.95 -13.90
N ILE A 91 -10.93 -17.54 -14.50
CA ILE A 91 -9.65 -17.37 -13.81
C ILE A 91 -9.70 -16.26 -12.75
N SER A 92 -10.60 -15.28 -12.90
CA SER A 92 -10.71 -14.13 -12.00
C SER A 92 -11.02 -14.56 -10.55
N ASN A 93 -11.73 -15.68 -10.39
CA ASN A 93 -12.06 -16.30 -9.10
C ASN A 93 -10.82 -16.75 -8.30
N TYR A 94 -9.66 -16.88 -8.97
CA TYR A 94 -8.42 -17.38 -8.39
C TYR A 94 -7.31 -16.33 -8.37
N ILE A 95 -7.65 -15.06 -8.62
CA ILE A 95 -6.71 -13.94 -8.54
C ILE A 95 -6.87 -13.25 -7.19
N ILE A 96 -5.85 -13.37 -6.35
CA ILE A 96 -5.74 -12.67 -5.08
C ILE A 96 -5.04 -11.33 -5.35
N LYS A 97 -5.77 -10.22 -5.17
CA LYS A 97 -5.25 -8.86 -5.39
C LYS A 97 -4.18 -8.51 -4.36
N GLY A 98 -3.01 -8.07 -4.84
CA GLY A 98 -1.93 -7.59 -4.00
C GLY A 98 -2.14 -6.15 -3.52
N LYS A 99 -1.24 -5.67 -2.65
CA LYS A 99 -1.35 -4.33 -2.03
C LYS A 99 -1.19 -3.17 -3.01
N ILE A 100 -0.33 -3.29 -4.02
CA ILE A 100 -0.19 -2.28 -5.08
C ILE A 100 -1.46 -2.25 -5.94
N TRP A 101 -2.05 -3.40 -6.27
CA TRP A 101 -3.33 -3.43 -6.97
C TRP A 101 -4.43 -2.70 -6.19
N GLN A 102 -4.52 -2.96 -4.88
CA GLN A 102 -5.46 -2.26 -4.01
C GLN A 102 -5.24 -0.74 -4.04
N ALA A 103 -3.98 -0.28 -4.06
CA ALA A 103 -3.65 1.14 -4.14
C ALA A 103 -4.11 1.77 -5.46
N PHE A 104 -3.89 1.10 -6.60
CA PHE A 104 -4.36 1.61 -7.90
C PHE A 104 -5.88 1.56 -8.07
N GLN A 105 -6.58 0.67 -7.38
CA GLN A 105 -8.05 0.62 -7.38
C GLN A 105 -8.70 1.55 -6.34
N SER A 106 -7.92 2.19 -5.47
CA SER A 106 -8.46 3.11 -4.47
C SER A 106 -9.17 4.29 -5.16
N GLU A 107 -10.39 4.57 -4.73
CA GLU A 107 -11.18 5.73 -5.18
C GLU A 107 -10.58 7.06 -4.70
N LYS A 108 -9.87 7.04 -3.57
CA LYS A 108 -9.14 8.19 -3.03
C LYS A 108 -7.65 8.09 -3.38
N GLN A 109 -7.11 9.11 -4.05
CA GLN A 109 -5.73 9.19 -4.53
C GLN A 109 -5.15 10.60 -4.30
N SER A 110 -3.84 10.67 -4.05
CA SER A 110 -3.07 11.91 -3.85
C SER A 110 -2.40 12.44 -5.12
#